data_AF-A0A2P7S1S7-F1
#
_entry.id   AF-A0A2P7S1S7-F1
#
_cell.length_a   1.000
_cell.length_b   1.000
_cell.length_c   1.000
_cell.angle_alpha   90.00
_cell.angle_beta   90.00
_cell.angle_gamma   90.00
#
_symmetry.space_group_name_H-M   'P 1'
#
loop_
_entity.id
_entity.type
_entity.pdbx_description
1 polymer ?
#
loop_
_entity_poly.entity_id
_entity_poly.type
_entity_poly.pdbx_seq_one_letter_code
_entity_poly.pdbx_strand_id
1 'polypeptide(L)'
;MSQNPFMVGTLEQNTIVVRVGHDPDAPHIGTLTIDDWTVKCAVGRNGLAEPQHKREGDGKTPIGRYPLRYGFYDPGVFGDEPRGFDFPFLPKPANYRWIEDRDSPFYNQLVFETDDTQPSRRGERLFDLFIPVGWNDSIPAAAGGSAIFMHAARPDYSGTAGCVVVAHDDLLEMGRRLRPGMVIDIALLNQDARPLAPLIAAAPQSIESATFHGLRPGPKVIVTGAVHGNEPAGPYAISRLIAEFRTGAWQLERGTLTFVPVVNGLAFRQNTRVGDRNLNRDMFESAIPQDNEDRVANVLCPLLRAHDVLIDLHSFSGEGEAFALIGPKNNTGPLEPFAHADAEAALVKAMNLPLVVHGWLAGHEKALRQKRAAGVAGLSSLHGVGTTEFMRFAGGYGVTVECGQHLAPDAPQVGYDCVINGLVHLEMVAAPVPEIRLPRVLEITDVILADHDDDRLVRQFGTGEAISEGDVIGYRADGGKIVAPYDGAVIFAGKTTRVNTELCYLCKNSSQLG
;
A
#
# COMPACT_ATOMS: atom_id res chain seq x y z
N MET A 1 -33.62 10.69 -16.29
CA MET A 1 -33.16 9.29 -16.21
C MET A 1 -32.46 9.13 -14.87
N SER A 2 -32.89 8.11 -14.14
CA SER A 2 -32.71 7.91 -12.71
C SER A 2 -31.24 7.84 -12.30
N GLN A 3 -30.88 8.62 -11.27
CA GLN A 3 -29.62 8.54 -10.55
C GLN A 3 -29.48 7.15 -9.90
N ASN A 4 -28.25 6.62 -9.91
CA ASN A 4 -27.89 5.30 -9.40
C ASN A 4 -27.56 5.41 -7.89
N PRO A 5 -28.29 4.72 -7.00
CA PRO A 5 -28.20 4.92 -5.55
C PRO A 5 -27.05 4.14 -4.84
N PHE A 6 -25.99 3.76 -5.54
CA PHE A 6 -24.84 3.04 -4.95
C PHE A 6 -23.51 3.83 -4.90
N MET A 7 -23.55 5.15 -5.14
CA MET A 7 -22.48 6.06 -4.73
C MET A 7 -22.68 6.48 -3.27
N VAL A 8 -22.47 5.56 -2.32
CA VAL A 8 -22.25 5.95 -0.93
C VAL A 8 -20.78 6.37 -0.83
N GLY A 9 -20.52 7.62 -1.18
CA GLY A 9 -19.30 8.38 -0.93
C GLY A 9 -18.00 7.71 -1.37
N THR A 10 -17.46 8.13 -2.51
CA THR A 10 -16.08 8.61 -2.44
C THR A 10 -16.06 9.59 -1.28
N LEU A 11 -15.50 9.24 -0.13
CA LEU A 11 -14.92 10.28 0.71
C LEU A 11 -13.79 10.81 -0.16
N GLU A 12 -14.12 11.75 -1.06
CA GLU A 12 -13.15 12.68 -1.59
C GLU A 12 -12.42 13.18 -0.35
N GLN A 13 -11.17 12.75 -0.19
CA GLN A 13 -10.38 13.24 0.91
C GLN A 13 -10.39 14.75 0.78
N ASN A 14 -10.96 15.43 1.77
CA ASN A 14 -11.11 16.89 1.74
C ASN A 14 -9.74 17.51 1.40
N THR A 15 -9.68 18.24 0.30
CA THR A 15 -8.42 18.65 -0.32
C THR A 15 -8.36 20.15 -0.48
N ILE A 16 -7.28 20.74 -0.02
CA ILE A 16 -6.89 22.09 -0.42
C ILE A 16 -6.23 21.99 -1.78
N VAL A 17 -6.79 22.65 -2.79
CA VAL A 17 -6.28 22.62 -4.14
C VAL A 17 -5.48 23.89 -4.40
N VAL A 18 -4.17 23.75 -4.60
CA VAL A 18 -3.27 24.84 -4.98
C VAL A 18 -2.88 24.69 -6.44
N ARG A 19 -3.16 25.73 -7.24
CA ARG A 19 -2.80 25.80 -8.66
C ARG A 19 -2.01 27.05 -8.96
N VAL A 20 -0.86 26.88 -9.60
CA VAL A 20 0.11 27.95 -9.83
C VAL A 20 0.52 28.00 -11.31
N GLY A 21 0.94 29.17 -11.77
CA GLY A 21 1.52 29.35 -13.10
C GLY A 21 0.62 30.10 -14.08
N HIS A 22 -0.24 31.00 -13.58
CA HIS A 22 -1.09 31.86 -14.43
C HIS A 22 -0.27 32.83 -15.28
N ASP A 23 0.89 33.27 -14.77
CA ASP A 23 1.75 34.29 -15.37
C ASP A 23 3.20 33.79 -15.36
N PRO A 24 3.86 33.63 -16.53
CA PRO A 24 5.27 33.27 -16.63
C PRO A 24 6.21 34.26 -15.94
N ASP A 25 5.85 35.55 -15.86
CA ASP A 25 6.64 36.60 -15.23
C ASP A 25 6.42 36.66 -13.70
N ALA A 26 5.36 35.98 -13.21
CA ALA A 26 5.05 35.82 -11.78
C ALA A 26 4.72 34.35 -11.46
N PRO A 27 5.69 33.42 -11.62
CA PRO A 27 5.46 31.98 -11.52
C PRO A 27 5.11 31.49 -10.10
N HIS A 28 5.16 32.38 -9.11
CA HIS A 28 4.84 32.12 -7.72
C HIS A 28 3.38 32.46 -7.38
N ILE A 29 2.63 33.12 -8.27
CA ILE A 29 1.24 33.50 -8.03
C ILE A 29 0.29 32.40 -8.50
N GLY A 30 -0.70 32.09 -7.66
CA GLY A 30 -1.69 31.06 -7.91
C GLY A 30 -2.99 31.27 -7.16
N THR A 31 -3.79 30.22 -7.13
CA THR A 31 -5.03 30.13 -6.34
C THR A 31 -4.97 28.97 -5.37
N LEU A 32 -5.60 29.16 -4.22
CA LEU A 32 -5.87 28.13 -3.22
C LEU A 32 -7.38 27.98 -3.10
N THR A 33 -7.88 26.75 -3.21
CA THR A 33 -9.31 26.43 -3.13
C THR A 33 -9.57 25.41 -2.02
N ILE A 34 -10.57 25.68 -1.18
CA ILE A 34 -11.11 24.75 -0.18
C ILE A 34 -12.61 24.72 -0.34
N ASP A 35 -13.14 23.57 -0.76
CA ASP A 35 -14.55 23.41 -1.13
C ASP A 35 -14.98 24.48 -2.16
N ASP A 36 -15.89 25.38 -1.79
CA ASP A 36 -16.40 26.48 -2.61
C ASP A 36 -15.62 27.80 -2.50
N TRP A 37 -14.59 27.84 -1.66
CA TRP A 37 -13.84 29.06 -1.36
C TRP A 37 -12.49 29.07 -2.06
N THR A 38 -12.29 30.03 -2.97
CA THR A 38 -11.04 30.24 -3.70
C THR A 38 -10.46 31.62 -3.40
N VAL A 39 -9.18 31.65 -3.04
CA VAL A 39 -8.43 32.88 -2.81
C VAL A 39 -7.11 32.91 -3.57
N LYS A 40 -6.57 34.11 -3.73
CA LYS A 40 -5.21 34.30 -4.26
C LYS A 40 -4.21 33.70 -3.26
N CYS A 41 -3.24 32.95 -3.77
CA CYS A 41 -2.11 32.48 -2.98
C CYS A 41 -0.78 32.82 -3.66
N ALA A 42 0.31 32.75 -2.90
CA ALA A 42 1.65 32.64 -3.45
C ALA A 42 2.37 31.39 -2.94
N VAL A 43 3.31 30.91 -3.74
CA VAL A 43 4.20 29.79 -3.42
C VAL A 43 5.66 30.26 -3.41
N GLY A 44 6.61 29.34 -3.47
CA GLY A 44 8.03 29.65 -3.61
C GLY A 44 8.27 30.66 -4.73
N ARG A 45 9.10 31.68 -4.48
CA ARG A 45 9.43 32.77 -5.43
C ARG A 45 9.89 32.28 -6.81
N ASN A 46 10.49 31.09 -6.87
CA ASN A 46 10.96 30.44 -8.10
C ASN A 46 9.96 29.40 -8.66
N GLY A 47 8.70 29.44 -8.22
CA GLY A 47 7.62 28.56 -8.66
C GLY A 47 7.64 27.18 -7.99
N LEU A 48 7.21 26.17 -8.74
CA LEU A 48 7.10 24.79 -8.27
C LEU A 48 8.30 23.92 -8.68
N ALA A 49 8.58 22.87 -7.90
CA ALA A 49 9.56 21.84 -8.21
C ALA A 49 8.95 20.44 -8.10
N GLU A 50 9.26 19.54 -9.03
CA GLU A 50 9.00 18.11 -8.79
C GLU A 50 9.77 17.65 -7.54
N PRO A 51 9.22 16.74 -6.71
CA PRO A 51 9.83 16.31 -5.44
C PRO A 51 11.30 15.91 -5.56
N GLN A 52 11.69 15.15 -6.60
CA GLN A 52 13.07 14.71 -6.80
C GLN A 52 14.07 15.87 -7.07
N HIS A 53 13.57 17.04 -7.47
CA HIS A 53 14.36 18.23 -7.78
C HIS A 53 14.31 19.28 -6.67
N LYS A 54 13.45 19.11 -5.66
CA LYS A 54 13.36 20.03 -4.52
C LYS A 54 14.66 19.98 -3.71
N ARG A 55 15.24 21.15 -3.43
CA ARG A 55 16.45 21.31 -2.61
C ARG A 55 16.27 22.44 -1.61
N GLU A 56 17.08 22.45 -0.56
CA GLU A 56 17.13 23.58 0.35
C GLU A 56 17.65 24.84 -0.33
N GLY A 57 16.99 25.98 -0.08
CA GLY A 57 17.37 27.27 -0.65
C GLY A 57 16.95 27.52 -2.11
N ASP A 58 16.36 26.53 -2.79
CA ASP A 58 15.93 26.67 -4.20
C ASP A 58 14.80 27.68 -4.42
N GLY A 59 14.11 28.10 -3.36
CA GLY A 59 12.99 29.04 -3.41
C GLY A 59 11.76 28.47 -4.12
N LYS A 60 11.61 27.15 -4.21
CA LYS A 60 10.50 26.45 -4.90
C LYS A 60 9.61 25.70 -3.92
N THR A 61 8.33 25.56 -4.28
CA THR A 61 7.37 24.72 -3.54
C THR A 61 7.27 23.33 -4.19
N PRO A 62 7.29 22.24 -3.42
CA PRO A 62 7.23 20.90 -3.99
C PRO A 62 5.83 20.60 -4.58
N ILE A 63 5.78 20.10 -5.81
CA ILE A 63 4.57 19.57 -6.46
C ILE A 63 4.18 18.27 -5.77
N GLY A 64 2.89 18.05 -5.51
CA GLY A 64 2.40 16.80 -4.93
C GLY A 64 1.28 17.00 -3.93
N ARG A 65 0.88 15.89 -3.30
CA ARG A 65 -0.21 15.85 -2.32
C ARG A 65 0.34 15.53 -0.94
N TYR A 66 0.13 16.42 0.02
CA TYR A 66 0.76 16.36 1.35
C TYR A 66 -0.29 16.40 2.46
N PRO A 67 -0.15 15.60 3.53
CA PRO A 67 -1.10 15.63 4.65
C PRO A 67 -0.95 16.90 5.47
N LEU A 68 -2.07 17.38 6.02
CA LEU A 68 -2.12 18.39 7.06
C LEU A 68 -2.51 17.71 8.37
N ARG A 69 -1.72 17.91 9.43
CA ARG A 69 -1.87 17.15 10.68
C ARG A 69 -2.38 17.98 11.84
N TYR A 70 -1.89 19.22 11.96
CA TYR A 70 -2.21 20.18 13.01
C TYR A 70 -1.75 21.57 12.58
N GLY A 71 -2.19 22.61 13.28
CA GLY A 71 -1.74 23.98 13.05
C GLY A 71 -1.45 24.69 14.37
N PHE A 72 -0.80 25.85 14.29
CA PHE A 72 -0.58 26.73 15.42
C PHE A 72 -1.17 28.11 15.17
N TYR A 73 -1.62 28.78 16.23
CA TYR A 73 -2.17 30.12 16.16
C TYR A 73 -1.68 30.99 17.32
N ASP A 74 -1.65 32.30 17.12
CA ASP A 74 -1.31 33.29 18.15
C ASP A 74 -2.57 33.72 18.93
N PRO A 75 -2.67 33.39 20.23
CA PRO A 75 -3.82 33.80 21.03
C PRO A 75 -3.94 35.32 21.21
N GLY A 76 -2.84 36.07 21.07
CA GLY A 76 -2.85 37.52 21.13
C GLY A 76 -3.51 38.17 19.91
N VAL A 77 -3.61 37.45 18.78
CA VAL A 77 -4.20 37.93 17.53
C VAL A 77 -5.63 37.39 17.34
N PHE A 78 -5.84 36.09 17.57
CA PHE A 78 -7.11 35.42 17.27
C PHE A 78 -7.94 35.04 18.51
N GLY A 79 -7.45 35.36 19.72
CA GLY A 79 -8.04 34.80 20.94
C GLY A 79 -7.98 33.27 20.94
N ASP A 80 -8.89 32.60 21.64
CA ASP A 80 -8.96 31.13 21.65
C ASP A 80 -9.89 30.53 20.57
N GLU A 81 -10.38 31.36 19.64
CA GLU A 81 -11.31 30.91 18.60
C GLU A 81 -10.80 29.69 17.81
N PRO A 82 -9.53 29.64 17.33
CA PRO A 82 -9.07 28.51 16.54
C PRO A 82 -9.07 27.16 17.28
N ARG A 83 -9.08 27.13 18.62
CA ARG A 83 -9.21 25.86 19.37
C ARG A 83 -10.54 25.17 19.14
N GLY A 84 -11.56 25.93 18.76
CA GLY A 84 -12.91 25.42 18.50
C GLY A 84 -13.15 24.96 17.08
N PHE A 85 -12.15 25.06 16.19
CA PHE A 85 -12.27 24.59 14.81
C PHE A 85 -12.14 23.06 14.73
N ASP A 86 -12.64 22.47 13.65
CA ASP A 86 -12.57 21.03 13.44
C ASP A 86 -11.13 20.54 13.30
N PHE A 87 -10.27 21.31 12.61
CA PHE A 87 -8.84 21.00 12.49
C PHE A 87 -8.07 21.30 13.79
N PRO A 88 -7.14 20.43 14.22
CA PRO A 88 -6.48 20.59 15.51
C PRO A 88 -5.47 21.74 15.48
N PHE A 89 -5.91 22.90 15.95
CA PHE A 89 -5.09 24.07 16.18
C PHE A 89 -4.62 24.16 17.64
N LEU A 90 -3.33 24.43 17.83
CA LEU A 90 -2.71 24.62 19.13
C LEU A 90 -2.27 26.08 19.30
N PRO A 91 -2.36 26.65 20.51
CA PRO A 91 -1.69 27.92 20.79
C PRO A 91 -0.21 27.80 20.47
N LYS A 92 0.37 28.83 19.86
CA LYS A 92 1.82 28.90 19.68
C LYS A 92 2.52 28.72 21.02
N PRO A 93 3.46 27.77 21.11
CA PRO A 93 4.31 27.64 22.30
C PRO A 93 5.14 28.92 22.47
N ALA A 94 5.48 29.29 23.71
CA ALA A 94 6.26 30.51 23.96
C ALA A 94 7.69 30.42 23.39
N ASN A 95 8.22 29.21 23.26
CA ASN A 95 9.62 28.89 23.02
C ASN A 95 9.77 27.77 21.98
N TYR A 96 9.19 27.96 20.78
CA TYR A 96 9.31 26.98 19.70
C TYR A 96 10.28 27.43 18.61
N ARG A 97 10.90 26.44 17.96
CA ARG A 97 11.72 26.65 16.76
C ARG A 97 11.59 25.48 15.81
N TRP A 98 11.55 25.77 14.52
CA TRP A 98 11.76 24.76 13.50
C TRP A 98 13.24 24.76 13.08
N ILE A 99 13.90 23.61 13.18
CA ILE A 99 15.32 23.50 12.88
C ILE A 99 15.51 23.41 11.36
N GLU A 100 16.20 24.40 10.79
CA GLU A 100 16.53 24.48 9.36
C GLU A 100 18.00 24.15 9.08
N ASP A 101 18.81 23.96 10.13
CA ASP A 101 20.23 23.60 9.98
C ASP A 101 20.38 22.15 9.53
N ARG A 102 20.89 21.95 8.32
CA ARG A 102 21.10 20.63 7.70
C ARG A 102 22.06 19.73 8.46
N ASP A 103 22.96 20.31 9.24
CA ASP A 103 23.95 19.57 10.01
C ASP A 103 23.42 19.19 11.40
N SER A 104 22.23 19.70 11.77
CA SER A 104 21.58 19.39 13.03
C SER A 104 20.88 18.02 13.00
N PRO A 105 21.01 17.20 14.06
CA PRO A 105 20.27 15.93 14.17
C PRO A 105 18.75 16.13 14.28
N PHE A 106 18.30 17.35 14.55
CA PHE A 106 16.89 17.72 14.62
C PHE A 106 16.40 18.42 13.35
N TYR A 107 17.13 18.30 12.23
CA TYR A 107 16.75 18.93 10.96
C TYR A 107 15.28 18.68 10.61
N ASN A 108 14.61 19.75 10.21
CA ASN A 108 13.20 19.79 9.86
C ASN A 108 12.23 19.29 10.96
N GLN A 109 12.59 19.46 12.23
CA GLN A 109 11.71 19.17 13.36
C GLN A 109 11.37 20.43 14.16
N LEU A 110 10.18 20.43 14.75
CA LEU A 110 9.78 21.38 15.77
C LEU A 110 10.45 21.00 17.09
N VAL A 111 11.26 21.90 17.63
CA VAL A 111 11.85 21.78 18.97
C VAL A 111 11.35 22.90 19.87
N PHE A 112 11.39 22.64 21.17
CA PHE A 112 11.09 23.63 22.19
C PHE A 112 12.40 23.99 22.88
N GLU A 113 12.85 25.23 22.72
CA GLU A 113 14.14 25.67 23.27
C GLU A 113 13.99 26.03 24.76
N THR A 114 14.95 25.63 25.59
CA THR A 114 15.05 26.07 26.99
C THR A 114 15.98 27.27 27.18
N ASP A 115 16.55 27.79 26.09
CA ASP A 115 17.54 28.86 26.07
C ASP A 115 16.96 30.11 25.39
N ASP A 116 16.70 31.16 26.17
CA ASP A 116 16.03 32.39 25.73
C ASP A 116 16.95 33.37 24.96
N THR A 117 18.19 32.96 24.65
CA THR A 117 19.22 33.85 24.08
C THR A 117 19.23 33.96 22.55
N GLN A 118 18.52 33.09 21.83
CA GLN A 118 18.40 33.16 20.37
C GLN A 118 17.10 33.85 19.92
N PRO A 119 17.09 34.52 18.74
CA PRO A 119 15.91 35.24 18.27
C PRO A 119 14.77 34.27 17.96
N SER A 120 13.74 34.22 18.81
CA SER A 120 12.50 33.52 18.50
C SER A 120 11.77 34.21 17.34
N ARG A 121 11.06 33.46 16.48
CA ARG A 121 10.14 34.03 15.46
C ARG A 121 8.89 34.71 16.08
N ARG A 122 8.94 35.13 17.36
CA ARG A 122 7.89 35.89 18.03
C ARG A 122 7.63 37.19 17.27
N GLY A 123 6.35 37.46 17.03
CA GLY A 123 5.89 38.75 16.49
C GLY A 123 5.99 38.89 14.98
N GLU A 124 6.46 37.87 14.25
CA GLU A 124 6.29 37.85 12.80
C GLU A 124 4.83 37.58 12.45
N ARG A 125 4.10 38.64 12.06
CA ARG A 125 2.68 38.56 11.64
C ARG A 125 2.42 37.52 10.54
N LEU A 126 3.44 37.16 9.77
CA LEU A 126 3.37 36.13 8.74
C LEU A 126 2.99 34.77 9.30
N PHE A 127 3.32 34.49 10.56
CA PHE A 127 3.04 33.20 11.20
C PHE A 127 1.95 33.28 12.26
N ASP A 128 1.14 34.36 12.33
CA ASP A 128 0.05 34.48 13.30
C ASP A 128 -0.85 33.24 13.36
N LEU A 129 -1.08 32.60 12.21
CA LEU A 129 -1.59 31.25 12.10
C LEU A 129 -0.72 30.51 11.07
N PHE A 130 -0.26 29.30 11.40
CA PHE A 130 0.49 28.49 10.46
C PHE A 130 0.20 27.00 10.59
N ILE A 131 0.21 26.31 9.44
CA ILE A 131 -0.01 24.86 9.35
C ILE A 131 1.22 24.24 8.69
N PRO A 132 1.94 23.31 9.35
CA PRO A 132 2.94 22.50 8.68
C PRO A 132 2.31 21.65 7.58
N VAL A 133 2.85 21.77 6.37
CA VAL A 133 2.57 20.88 5.25
C VAL A 133 3.50 19.68 5.39
N GLY A 134 2.96 18.46 5.23
CA GLY A 134 3.70 17.19 5.39
C GLY A 134 4.78 16.90 4.35
N TRP A 135 5.63 17.89 4.05
CA TRP A 135 6.80 17.80 3.20
C TRP A 135 8.05 17.57 4.06
N ASN A 136 8.78 16.49 3.76
CA ASN A 136 10.07 16.16 4.40
C ASN A 136 10.01 16.08 5.95
N ASP A 137 8.81 15.87 6.53
CA ASP A 137 8.56 15.99 7.98
C ASP A 137 8.57 14.65 8.72
N SER A 138 8.15 13.57 8.05
CA SER A 138 8.03 12.22 8.63
C SER A 138 9.39 11.56 8.85
N ILE A 139 10.28 11.66 7.86
CA ILE A 139 11.68 11.26 7.94
C ILE A 139 12.50 12.37 7.24
N PRO A 140 12.96 13.39 7.98
CA PRO A 140 13.71 14.49 7.39
C PRO A 140 15.00 14.04 6.68
N ALA A 141 15.07 14.29 5.37
CA ALA A 141 16.28 14.19 4.59
C ALA A 141 16.99 15.56 4.58
N ALA A 142 18.18 15.63 5.18
CA ALA A 142 19.00 16.85 5.22
C ALA A 142 19.21 17.42 3.81
N ALA A 143 19.12 18.76 3.68
CA ALA A 143 19.20 19.48 2.40
C ALA A 143 18.12 19.15 1.34
N GLY A 144 17.14 18.28 1.67
CA GLY A 144 15.97 17.98 0.83
C GLY A 144 14.93 19.12 0.76
N GLY A 145 15.17 20.20 1.50
CA GLY A 145 14.26 21.32 1.67
C GLY A 145 13.62 21.30 3.06
N SER A 146 13.73 22.41 3.78
CA SER A 146 13.16 22.59 5.11
C SER A 146 11.63 22.67 5.07
N ALA A 147 11.00 22.80 6.24
CA ALA A 147 9.55 22.75 6.40
C ALA A 147 8.83 23.75 5.50
N ILE A 148 7.75 23.23 4.93
CA ILE A 148 6.79 24.00 4.15
C ILE A 148 5.62 24.27 5.07
N PHE A 149 5.20 25.53 5.14
CA PHE A 149 4.05 25.94 5.93
C PHE A 149 2.99 26.56 5.04
N MET A 150 1.74 26.48 5.49
CA MET A 150 0.70 27.42 5.11
C MET A 150 0.68 28.56 6.12
N HIS A 151 0.81 29.81 5.67
CA HIS A 151 0.83 30.98 6.56
C HIS A 151 0.46 32.29 5.82
N ALA A 152 0.56 33.45 6.48
CA ALA A 152 0.23 34.74 5.85
C ALA A 152 1.28 35.18 4.81
N ALA A 153 0.80 35.74 3.71
CA ALA A 153 1.60 36.35 2.66
C ALA A 153 2.14 37.72 3.10
N ARG A 154 3.25 38.13 2.49
CA ARG A 154 3.66 39.55 2.50
C ARG A 154 2.61 40.36 1.71
N PRO A 155 2.40 41.66 2.04
CA PRO A 155 1.40 42.49 1.35
C PRO A 155 1.55 42.52 -0.18
N ASP A 156 2.77 42.37 -0.69
CA ASP A 156 3.11 42.39 -2.11
C ASP A 156 3.09 41.02 -2.79
N TYR A 157 2.87 39.92 -2.05
CA TYR A 157 2.92 38.54 -2.55
C TYR A 157 4.23 38.15 -3.25
N SER A 158 5.37 38.74 -2.87
CA SER A 158 6.72 38.55 -3.48
C SER A 158 7.29 37.11 -3.50
N GLY A 159 6.50 36.09 -3.12
CA GLY A 159 6.88 34.69 -3.08
C GLY A 159 7.64 34.29 -1.82
N THR A 160 7.65 33.00 -1.52
CA THR A 160 8.23 32.45 -0.29
C THR A 160 9.56 31.73 -0.57
N ALA A 161 10.17 31.14 0.45
CA ALA A 161 11.25 30.16 0.26
C ALA A 161 10.75 28.75 -0.13
N GLY A 162 9.43 28.53 -0.11
CA GLY A 162 8.79 27.24 -0.40
C GLY A 162 7.40 27.10 0.21
N CYS A 163 7.04 27.88 1.23
CA CYS A 163 5.70 27.94 1.83
C CYS A 163 4.59 28.28 0.84
N VAL A 164 3.36 27.89 1.19
CA VAL A 164 2.12 28.33 0.53
C VAL A 164 1.52 29.44 1.37
N VAL A 165 1.16 30.57 0.80
CA VAL A 165 0.68 31.72 1.57
C VAL A 165 -0.57 32.35 0.98
N VAL A 166 -1.46 32.83 1.85
CA VAL A 166 -2.70 33.57 1.54
C VAL A 166 -2.68 34.94 2.23
N ALA A 167 -3.65 35.82 1.97
CA ALA A 167 -3.68 37.11 2.67
C ALA A 167 -3.79 36.90 4.19
N HIS A 168 -3.25 37.83 4.98
CA HIS A 168 -3.39 37.76 6.45
C HIS A 168 -4.85 37.69 6.88
N ASP A 169 -5.71 38.49 6.24
CA ASP A 169 -7.14 38.54 6.51
C ASP A 169 -7.88 37.23 6.16
N ASP A 170 -7.30 36.38 5.31
CA ASP A 170 -7.87 35.08 4.91
C ASP A 170 -7.49 33.93 5.86
N LEU A 171 -6.55 34.13 6.80
CA LEU A 171 -6.02 33.06 7.65
C LEU A 171 -7.08 32.38 8.51
N LEU A 172 -7.99 33.16 9.09
CA LEU A 172 -9.00 32.65 10.00
C LEU A 172 -10.06 31.84 9.24
N GLU A 173 -10.48 32.33 8.06
CA GLU A 173 -11.41 31.62 7.18
C GLU A 173 -10.79 30.33 6.63
N MET A 174 -9.52 30.38 6.21
CA MET A 174 -8.76 29.19 5.84
C MET A 174 -8.78 28.18 6.99
N GLY A 175 -8.46 28.61 8.22
CA GLY A 175 -8.45 27.76 9.41
C GLY A 175 -9.80 27.11 9.71
N ARG A 176 -10.92 27.86 9.62
CA ARG A 176 -12.28 27.34 9.85
C ARG A 176 -12.68 26.23 8.89
N ARG A 177 -12.16 26.27 7.66
CA ARG A 177 -12.49 25.30 6.61
C ARG A 177 -11.66 24.03 6.68
N LEU A 178 -10.58 24.02 7.47
CA LEU A 178 -9.76 22.83 7.65
C LEU A 178 -10.49 21.80 8.52
N ARG A 179 -10.31 20.52 8.19
CA ARG A 179 -10.84 19.35 8.89
C ARG A 179 -9.73 18.31 9.11
N PRO A 180 -9.77 17.48 10.17
CA PRO A 180 -8.78 16.42 10.39
C PRO A 180 -8.69 15.48 9.17
N GLY A 181 -7.48 15.08 8.81
CA GLY A 181 -7.24 14.18 7.67
C GLY A 181 -7.23 14.86 6.29
N MET A 182 -7.37 16.19 6.23
CA MET A 182 -7.21 16.94 4.99
C MET A 182 -5.80 16.86 4.42
N VAL A 183 -5.72 17.01 3.10
CA VAL A 183 -4.47 17.08 2.32
C VAL A 183 -4.42 18.36 1.50
N ILE A 184 -3.22 18.81 1.17
CA ILE A 184 -2.99 19.88 0.20
C ILE A 184 -2.42 19.28 -1.08
N ASP A 185 -3.07 19.55 -2.22
CA ASP A 185 -2.63 19.15 -3.56
C ASP A 185 -2.07 20.37 -4.31
N ILE A 186 -0.77 20.34 -4.58
CA ILE A 186 0.00 21.45 -5.17
C ILE A 186 0.42 21.05 -6.58
N ALA A 187 -0.06 21.76 -7.59
CA ALA A 187 0.26 21.47 -8.99
C ALA A 187 0.26 22.72 -9.89
N LEU A 188 0.74 22.54 -11.12
CA LEU A 188 0.57 23.53 -12.19
C LEU A 188 -0.89 23.51 -12.70
N LEU A 189 -1.37 24.64 -13.22
CA LEU A 189 -2.77 24.82 -13.68
C LEU A 189 -3.32 23.74 -14.61
N ASN A 190 -2.48 23.14 -15.46
CA ASN A 190 -2.89 22.16 -16.47
C ASN A 190 -2.58 20.71 -16.05
N GLN A 191 -2.35 20.47 -14.76
CA GLN A 191 -2.17 19.12 -14.22
C GLN A 191 -3.38 18.75 -13.36
N ASP A 192 -3.98 17.58 -13.66
CA ASP A 192 -5.03 16.99 -12.84
C ASP A 192 -4.51 16.70 -11.43
N ALA A 193 -5.42 16.71 -10.45
CA ALA A 193 -5.10 16.38 -9.06
C ALA A 193 -4.44 15.00 -8.99
N ARG A 194 -3.23 14.92 -8.44
CA ARG A 194 -2.52 13.64 -8.33
C ARG A 194 -3.21 12.79 -7.24
N PRO A 195 -3.54 11.51 -7.48
CA PRO A 195 -3.94 10.61 -6.40
C PRO A 195 -2.82 10.52 -5.36
N LEU A 196 -3.17 10.31 -4.07
CA LEU A 196 -2.12 10.09 -3.06
C LEU A 196 -1.29 8.88 -3.49
N ALA A 197 -0.02 9.13 -3.79
CA ALA A 197 0.99 8.10 -3.74
C ALA A 197 1.14 7.64 -2.27
N PRO A 198 1.50 6.38 -2.01
CA PRO A 198 1.67 5.89 -0.64
C PRO A 198 2.75 6.70 0.04
N LEU A 199 2.50 7.11 1.29
CA LEU A 199 3.47 7.74 2.17
C LEU A 199 4.56 6.73 2.56
N ILE A 200 5.49 6.47 1.65
CA ILE A 200 6.81 5.97 1.97
C ILE A 200 7.81 7.00 1.46
N ALA A 201 8.09 8.01 2.29
CA ALA A 201 8.94 9.16 1.94
C ALA A 201 10.42 8.78 1.75
N ALA A 202 10.86 7.68 2.37
CA ALA A 202 12.10 6.99 2.09
C ALA A 202 11.87 5.51 2.42
N ALA A 203 12.22 4.61 1.52
CA ALA A 203 11.74 3.25 1.63
C ALA A 203 12.44 2.43 2.73
N PRO A 204 11.68 1.74 3.58
CA PRO A 204 12.11 1.39 4.93
C PRO A 204 13.24 0.36 4.89
N GLN A 205 14.35 0.66 5.55
CA GLN A 205 15.45 -0.29 5.73
C GLN A 205 15.12 -1.38 6.76
N SER A 206 14.12 -1.13 7.61
CA SER A 206 13.59 -2.06 8.61
C SER A 206 12.20 -2.56 8.19
N ILE A 207 11.78 -3.70 8.74
CA ILE A 207 10.38 -4.13 8.65
C ILE A 207 9.59 -3.44 9.77
N GLU A 208 8.56 -2.68 9.41
CA GLU A 208 7.61 -2.12 10.38
C GLU A 208 6.55 -3.17 10.72
N SER A 209 6.24 -3.32 12.00
CA SER A 209 5.05 -4.03 12.45
C SER A 209 4.27 -3.18 13.45
N ALA A 210 2.94 -3.19 13.32
CA ALA A 210 2.02 -2.57 14.27
C ALA A 210 1.14 -3.65 14.88
N THR A 211 1.17 -3.80 16.21
CA THR A 211 0.42 -4.86 16.91
C THR A 211 -0.61 -4.25 17.85
N PHE A 212 -1.84 -4.76 17.78
CA PHE A 212 -2.94 -4.44 18.68
C PHE A 212 -3.31 -5.68 19.48
N HIS A 213 -3.60 -5.51 20.78
CA HIS A 213 -3.97 -6.61 21.68
C HIS A 213 -5.36 -6.38 22.24
N GLY A 214 -6.26 -7.34 22.00
CA GLY A 214 -7.55 -7.40 22.67
C GLY A 214 -7.36 -7.91 24.09
N LEU A 215 -8.16 -7.40 25.03
CA LEU A 215 -8.07 -7.81 26.44
C LEU A 215 -8.68 -9.19 26.70
N ARG A 216 -9.42 -9.73 25.72
CA ARG A 216 -9.99 -11.09 25.78
C ARG A 216 -9.14 -12.07 24.96
N PRO A 217 -9.01 -13.34 25.40
CA PRO A 217 -8.35 -14.37 24.60
C PRO A 217 -9.01 -14.58 23.23
N GLY A 218 -8.19 -14.73 22.20
CA GLY A 218 -8.64 -14.93 20.82
C GLY A 218 -7.48 -15.30 19.91
N PRO A 219 -7.76 -15.53 18.62
CA PRO A 219 -6.72 -15.88 17.65
C PRO A 219 -5.69 -14.77 17.49
N LYS A 220 -4.49 -15.15 17.10
CA LYS A 220 -3.42 -14.23 16.69
C LYS A 220 -3.37 -14.18 15.18
N VAL A 221 -3.72 -13.04 14.60
CA VAL A 221 -3.75 -12.81 13.16
C VAL A 221 -2.60 -11.89 12.77
N ILE A 222 -1.86 -12.26 11.73
CA ILE A 222 -0.91 -11.39 11.07
C ILE A 222 -1.39 -11.08 9.65
N VAL A 223 -1.31 -9.82 9.26
CA VAL A 223 -1.67 -9.33 7.92
C VAL A 223 -0.43 -8.71 7.29
N THR A 224 -0.02 -9.23 6.12
CA THR A 224 1.19 -8.80 5.42
C THR A 224 0.86 -8.16 4.08
N GLY A 225 1.67 -7.18 3.69
CA GLY A 225 1.64 -6.55 2.38
C GLY A 225 3.04 -6.37 1.81
N ALA A 226 3.11 -6.16 0.49
CA ALA A 226 4.35 -5.98 -0.26
C ALA A 226 5.44 -7.02 0.07
N VAL A 227 5.05 -8.30 0.06
CA VAL A 227 6.01 -9.41 -0.07
C VAL A 227 6.76 -9.28 -1.41
N HIS A 228 6.03 -8.89 -2.46
CA HIS A 228 6.58 -8.33 -3.69
C HIS A 228 6.46 -6.80 -3.67
N GLY A 229 7.49 -6.10 -4.13
CA GLY A 229 7.58 -4.65 -3.99
C GLY A 229 6.67 -3.83 -4.90
N ASN A 230 6.29 -4.39 -6.04
CA ASN A 230 5.44 -3.74 -7.05
C ASN A 230 3.93 -3.99 -6.84
N GLU A 231 3.54 -4.43 -5.64
CA GLU A 231 2.16 -4.80 -5.29
C GLU A 231 1.62 -3.87 -4.20
N PRO A 232 1.19 -2.64 -4.55
CA PRO A 232 0.93 -1.60 -3.56
C PRO A 232 -0.43 -1.74 -2.84
N ALA A 233 -1.33 -2.60 -3.33
CA ALA A 233 -2.67 -2.79 -2.77
C ALA A 233 -2.65 -3.16 -1.27
N GLY A 234 -1.82 -4.13 -0.89
CA GLY A 234 -1.65 -4.55 0.51
C GLY A 234 -1.16 -3.42 1.42
N PRO A 235 -0.03 -2.76 1.12
CA PRO A 235 0.45 -1.60 1.87
C PRO A 235 -0.61 -0.51 2.09
N TYR A 236 -1.40 -0.17 1.07
CA TYR A 236 -2.47 0.83 1.19
C TYR A 236 -3.58 0.37 2.15
N ALA A 237 -4.10 -0.84 1.96
CA ALA A 237 -5.14 -1.42 2.81
C ALA A 237 -4.70 -1.48 4.28
N ILE A 238 -3.49 -1.98 4.52
CA ILE A 238 -2.93 -2.13 5.86
C ILE A 238 -2.69 -0.77 6.52
N SER A 239 -2.13 0.20 5.80
CA SER A 239 -1.86 1.54 6.35
C SER A 239 -3.15 2.23 6.82
N ARG A 240 -4.23 2.08 6.05
CA ARG A 240 -5.57 2.56 6.43
C ARG A 240 -6.06 1.86 7.70
N LEU A 241 -5.99 0.53 7.75
CA LEU A 241 -6.43 -0.24 8.92
C LEU A 241 -5.65 0.15 10.18
N ILE A 242 -4.32 0.27 10.10
CA ILE A 242 -3.49 0.75 11.22
C ILE A 242 -3.98 2.11 11.71
N ALA A 243 -4.27 3.04 10.80
CA ALA A 243 -4.79 4.37 11.17
C ALA A 243 -6.16 4.27 11.87
N GLU A 244 -7.08 3.48 11.34
CA GLU A 244 -8.43 3.30 11.90
C GLU A 244 -8.42 2.62 13.28
N PHE A 245 -7.54 1.65 13.53
CA PHE A 245 -7.35 1.09 14.87
C PHE A 245 -6.69 2.10 15.83
N ARG A 246 -5.75 2.93 15.35
CA ARG A 246 -5.11 3.98 16.17
C ARG A 246 -6.10 5.07 16.58
N THR A 247 -7.05 5.42 15.72
CA THR A 247 -8.07 6.44 16.00
C THR A 247 -9.31 5.88 16.71
N GLY A 248 -9.42 4.56 16.83
CA GLY A 248 -10.55 3.89 17.46
C GLY A 248 -11.78 3.74 16.56
N ALA A 249 -11.64 3.97 15.24
CA ALA A 249 -12.68 3.65 14.26
C ALA A 249 -12.93 2.13 14.19
N TRP A 250 -11.89 1.33 14.41
CA TRP A 250 -11.99 -0.09 14.74
C TRP A 250 -11.48 -0.37 16.14
N GLN A 251 -12.13 -1.30 16.83
CA GLN A 251 -11.68 -1.81 18.13
C GLN A 251 -11.47 -3.31 18.06
N LEU A 252 -10.36 -3.75 18.64
CA LEU A 252 -10.02 -5.16 18.72
C LEU A 252 -10.64 -5.78 19.98
N GLU A 253 -11.64 -6.64 19.78
CA GLU A 253 -12.47 -7.23 20.82
C GLU A 253 -11.77 -8.39 21.57
N ARG A 254 -10.92 -9.14 20.86
CA ARG A 254 -10.19 -10.31 21.37
C ARG A 254 -8.98 -10.63 20.50
N GLY A 255 -8.04 -11.38 21.07
CA GLY A 255 -6.88 -11.91 20.34
C GLY A 255 -5.77 -10.88 20.12
N THR A 256 -4.95 -11.10 19.11
CA THR A 256 -3.85 -10.20 18.74
C THR A 256 -3.86 -9.98 17.24
N LEU A 257 -3.73 -8.74 16.81
CA LEU A 257 -3.71 -8.36 15.40
C LEU A 257 -2.40 -7.64 15.10
N THR A 258 -1.58 -8.24 14.24
CA THR A 258 -0.31 -7.68 13.79
C THR A 258 -0.41 -7.31 12.32
N PHE A 259 -0.01 -6.10 11.98
CA PHE A 259 0.08 -5.61 10.63
C PHE A 259 1.54 -5.42 10.23
N VAL A 260 1.91 -5.88 9.03
CA VAL A 260 3.21 -5.64 8.39
C VAL A 260 2.95 -5.07 7.00
N PRO A 261 2.87 -3.72 6.85
CA PRO A 261 2.48 -3.09 5.60
C PRO A 261 3.43 -3.40 4.44
N VAL A 262 4.74 -3.43 4.74
CA VAL A 262 5.80 -3.70 3.77
C VAL A 262 6.75 -4.73 4.32
N VAL A 263 6.66 -5.95 3.79
CA VAL A 263 7.55 -7.06 4.11
C VAL A 263 8.92 -6.88 3.44
N ASN A 264 8.95 -6.75 2.11
CA ASN A 264 10.19 -6.66 1.36
C ASN A 264 10.52 -5.20 1.03
N GLY A 265 11.16 -4.53 1.99
CA GLY A 265 11.54 -3.13 1.86
C GLY A 265 12.40 -2.85 0.62
N LEU A 266 13.35 -3.74 0.26
CA LEU A 266 14.21 -3.55 -0.92
C LEU A 266 13.41 -3.59 -2.22
N ALA A 267 12.62 -4.65 -2.43
CA ALA A 267 11.76 -4.78 -3.61
C ALA A 267 10.81 -3.58 -3.72
N PHE A 268 10.24 -3.15 -2.58
CA PHE A 268 9.31 -2.04 -2.54
C PHE A 268 9.95 -0.71 -2.99
N ARG A 269 11.19 -0.39 -2.54
CA ARG A 269 11.86 0.84 -3.03
C ARG A 269 12.16 0.78 -4.52
N GLN A 270 12.50 -0.41 -5.01
CA GLN A 270 12.85 -0.61 -6.40
C GLN A 270 11.61 -0.67 -7.31
N ASN A 271 10.41 -0.73 -6.72
CA ASN A 271 9.16 -1.01 -7.43
C ASN A 271 9.29 -2.24 -8.34
N THR A 272 9.92 -3.28 -7.80
CA THR A 272 10.18 -4.56 -8.47
C THR A 272 9.43 -5.67 -7.76
N ARG A 273 9.18 -6.77 -8.48
CA ARG A 273 8.61 -7.97 -7.88
C ARG A 273 9.50 -8.55 -6.78
N VAL A 274 10.81 -8.44 -6.95
CA VAL A 274 11.82 -9.08 -6.10
C VAL A 274 12.86 -8.06 -5.64
N GLY A 275 13.50 -8.32 -4.50
CA GLY A 275 14.72 -7.62 -4.11
C GLY A 275 15.91 -8.29 -4.81
N ASP A 276 16.63 -9.17 -4.11
CA ASP A 276 17.70 -9.96 -4.70
C ASP A 276 17.15 -11.26 -5.32
N ARG A 277 16.15 -11.88 -4.66
CA ARG A 277 15.43 -13.06 -5.13
C ARG A 277 13.94 -12.99 -4.79
N ASN A 278 13.17 -13.97 -5.29
CA ASN A 278 11.75 -14.05 -4.97
C ASN A 278 11.54 -14.64 -3.57
N LEU A 279 11.22 -13.78 -2.59
CA LEU A 279 10.90 -14.19 -1.23
C LEU A 279 9.76 -15.20 -1.18
N ASN A 280 8.68 -14.96 -1.94
CA ASN A 280 7.48 -15.79 -1.98
C ASN A 280 7.65 -17.07 -2.82
N ARG A 281 8.88 -17.46 -3.12
CA ARG A 281 9.21 -18.73 -3.76
C ARG A 281 10.26 -19.49 -2.98
N ASP A 282 11.12 -18.85 -2.21
CA ASP A 282 12.22 -19.51 -1.53
C ASP A 282 12.32 -19.01 -0.08
N MET A 283 11.22 -19.13 0.67
CA MET A 283 11.13 -18.59 2.03
C MET A 283 11.64 -19.60 3.06
N PHE A 284 12.74 -19.26 3.75
CA PHE A 284 13.29 -20.03 4.86
C PHE A 284 14.14 -19.15 5.79
N GLU A 285 14.31 -19.57 7.04
CA GLU A 285 15.26 -18.93 7.97
C GLU A 285 16.69 -19.37 7.66
N SER A 286 17.59 -18.41 7.47
CA SER A 286 18.99 -18.64 7.12
C SER A 286 19.90 -18.32 8.31
N ALA A 287 20.67 -19.30 8.77
CA ALA A 287 21.63 -19.10 9.86
C ALA A 287 22.73 -18.08 9.51
N ILE A 288 23.06 -17.96 8.22
CA ILE A 288 24.05 -17.00 7.71
C ILE A 288 23.42 -16.28 6.51
N PRO A 289 22.70 -15.17 6.72
CA PRO A 289 21.96 -14.50 5.66
C PRO A 289 22.89 -13.95 4.58
N GLN A 290 22.67 -14.36 3.33
CA GLN A 290 23.48 -13.93 2.19
C GLN A 290 22.87 -12.70 1.52
N ASP A 291 21.59 -12.76 1.21
CA ASP A 291 20.84 -11.77 0.43
C ASP A 291 19.76 -11.04 1.24
N ASN A 292 19.12 -10.06 0.63
CA ASN A 292 18.05 -9.29 1.26
C ASN A 292 16.92 -10.20 1.76
N GLU A 293 16.47 -11.16 0.96
CA GLU A 293 15.36 -12.05 1.30
C GLU A 293 15.67 -12.97 2.48
N ASP A 294 16.90 -13.43 2.66
CA ASP A 294 17.33 -14.13 3.87
C ASP A 294 17.18 -13.26 5.12
N ARG A 295 17.56 -11.98 5.02
CA ARG A 295 17.45 -11.01 6.12
C ARG A 295 15.99 -10.71 6.43
N VAL A 296 15.15 -10.57 5.41
CA VAL A 296 13.71 -10.38 5.54
C VAL A 296 13.05 -11.62 6.15
N ALA A 297 13.37 -12.82 5.66
CA ALA A 297 12.83 -14.08 6.17
C ALA A 297 13.22 -14.32 7.64
N ASN A 298 14.46 -14.01 8.03
CA ASN A 298 14.90 -14.11 9.43
C ASN A 298 14.13 -13.20 10.40
N VAL A 299 13.45 -12.16 9.89
CA VAL A 299 12.56 -11.30 10.70
C VAL A 299 11.11 -11.78 10.59
N LEU A 300 10.64 -12.10 9.37
CA LEU A 300 9.26 -12.45 9.11
C LEU A 300 8.89 -13.85 9.64
N CYS A 301 9.74 -14.86 9.47
CA CYS A 301 9.46 -16.23 9.88
C CYS A 301 9.15 -16.36 11.39
N PRO A 302 9.92 -15.75 12.32
CA PRO A 302 9.55 -15.70 13.73
C PRO A 302 8.22 -15.00 13.99
N LEU A 303 7.90 -13.95 13.24
CA LEU A 303 6.60 -13.28 13.33
C LEU A 303 5.49 -14.26 12.91
N LEU A 304 5.59 -14.91 11.75
CA LEU A 304 4.60 -15.90 11.31
C LEU A 304 4.42 -17.02 12.35
N ARG A 305 5.51 -17.58 12.89
CA ARG A 305 5.47 -18.61 13.95
C ARG A 305 4.80 -18.15 15.25
N ALA A 306 4.71 -16.84 15.50
CA ALA A 306 4.06 -16.29 16.69
C ALA A 306 2.53 -16.13 16.53
N HIS A 307 1.99 -16.37 15.33
CA HIS A 307 0.58 -16.18 14.98
C HIS A 307 -0.08 -17.50 14.58
N ASP A 308 -1.42 -17.52 14.64
CA ASP A 308 -2.23 -18.68 14.27
C ASP A 308 -2.73 -18.57 12.81
N VAL A 309 -2.95 -17.34 12.34
CA VAL A 309 -3.57 -17.04 11.04
C VAL A 309 -2.76 -15.98 10.27
N LEU A 310 -2.53 -16.22 8.98
CA LEU A 310 -1.97 -15.25 8.04
C LEU A 310 -3.02 -14.80 7.01
N ILE A 311 -3.14 -13.48 6.80
CA ILE A 311 -3.79 -12.90 5.62
C ILE A 311 -2.71 -12.16 4.83
N ASP A 312 -2.30 -12.71 3.70
CA ASP A 312 -1.21 -12.16 2.89
C ASP A 312 -1.74 -11.46 1.64
N LEU A 313 -1.61 -10.13 1.59
CA LEU A 313 -2.18 -9.30 0.54
C LEU A 313 -1.18 -9.11 -0.61
N HIS A 314 -1.53 -9.65 -1.77
CA HIS A 314 -0.83 -9.55 -3.05
C HIS A 314 -1.69 -8.81 -4.08
N SER A 315 -1.10 -8.52 -5.22
CA SER A 315 -1.81 -8.18 -6.45
C SER A 315 -1.09 -8.81 -7.65
N PHE A 316 -1.74 -8.88 -8.81
CA PHE A 316 -1.19 -9.57 -9.97
C PHE A 316 -1.07 -8.66 -11.19
N SER A 317 -0.21 -9.03 -12.14
CA SER A 317 0.08 -8.20 -13.32
C SER A 317 -0.96 -8.31 -14.43
N GLY A 318 -1.60 -9.48 -14.56
CA GLY A 318 -2.60 -9.77 -15.58
C GLY A 318 -3.97 -9.15 -15.31
N GLU A 319 -4.86 -9.23 -16.29
CA GLU A 319 -6.28 -8.91 -16.09
C GLU A 319 -6.99 -10.09 -15.42
N GLY A 320 -8.00 -9.82 -14.60
CA GLY A 320 -8.76 -10.85 -13.91
C GLY A 320 -9.52 -10.31 -12.71
N GLU A 321 -10.43 -11.13 -12.20
CA GLU A 321 -11.10 -10.87 -10.94
C GLU A 321 -10.17 -11.13 -9.75
N ALA A 322 -10.39 -10.44 -8.64
CA ALA A 322 -9.69 -10.72 -7.39
C ALA A 322 -9.97 -12.17 -6.94
N PHE A 323 -8.96 -12.82 -6.39
CA PHE A 323 -9.08 -14.23 -6.01
C PHE A 323 -8.22 -14.54 -4.78
N ALA A 324 -8.43 -15.72 -4.20
CA ALA A 324 -7.60 -16.20 -3.10
C ALA A 324 -6.90 -17.51 -3.46
N LEU A 325 -5.72 -17.73 -2.90
CA LEU A 325 -5.07 -19.04 -2.85
C LEU A 325 -5.15 -19.62 -1.43
N ILE A 326 -5.52 -20.90 -1.36
CA ILE A 326 -5.57 -21.69 -0.13
C ILE A 326 -4.74 -22.97 -0.26
N GLY A 327 -4.48 -23.60 0.88
CA GLY A 327 -3.74 -24.83 0.98
C GLY A 327 -4.54 -26.08 0.62
N PRO A 328 -3.94 -27.26 0.83
CA PRO A 328 -4.54 -28.54 0.50
C PRO A 328 -5.60 -28.93 1.54
N LYS A 329 -6.23 -30.08 1.34
CA LYS A 329 -7.01 -30.74 2.40
C LYS A 329 -6.08 -31.23 3.51
N ASN A 330 -6.64 -31.45 4.69
CA ASN A 330 -5.92 -32.02 5.82
C ASN A 330 -5.21 -33.33 5.43
N ASN A 331 -3.92 -33.40 5.68
CA ASN A 331 -3.07 -34.53 5.31
C ASN A 331 -1.79 -34.56 6.15
N THR A 332 -1.15 -35.73 6.19
CA THR A 332 0.17 -35.94 6.82
C THR A 332 1.25 -36.25 5.78
N GLY A 333 1.04 -35.83 4.54
CA GLY A 333 1.93 -36.09 3.42
C GLY A 333 3.22 -35.27 3.52
N PRO A 334 4.25 -35.62 2.75
CA PRO A 334 5.56 -34.98 2.85
C PRO A 334 5.66 -33.64 2.10
N LEU A 335 4.73 -33.32 1.20
CA LEU A 335 4.79 -32.11 0.36
C LEU A 335 4.28 -30.87 1.10
N GLU A 336 3.07 -30.96 1.66
CA GLU A 336 2.41 -29.88 2.40
C GLU A 336 1.51 -30.47 3.49
N PRO A 337 2.10 -30.99 4.60
CA PRO A 337 1.32 -31.48 5.73
C PRO A 337 0.48 -30.35 6.32
N PHE A 338 -0.80 -30.62 6.57
CA PHE A 338 -1.74 -29.58 6.97
C PHE A 338 -2.89 -30.13 7.82
N ALA A 339 -3.36 -29.35 8.79
CA ALA A 339 -4.38 -29.75 9.76
C ALA A 339 -5.52 -28.74 9.95
N HIS A 340 -5.48 -27.60 9.24
CA HIS A 340 -6.39 -26.46 9.44
C HIS A 340 -7.26 -26.17 8.21
N ALA A 341 -7.48 -27.16 7.32
CA ALA A 341 -8.24 -26.97 6.08
C ALA A 341 -9.65 -26.42 6.31
N ASP A 342 -10.37 -26.88 7.35
CA ASP A 342 -11.72 -26.38 7.65
C ASP A 342 -11.71 -24.92 8.11
N ALA A 343 -10.70 -24.52 8.91
CA ALA A 343 -10.55 -23.15 9.39
C ALA A 343 -10.12 -22.19 8.27
N GLU A 344 -9.20 -22.62 7.40
CA GLU A 344 -8.77 -21.87 6.22
C GLU A 344 -9.92 -21.73 5.20
N ALA A 345 -10.71 -22.79 5.00
CA ALA A 345 -11.90 -22.78 4.17
C ALA A 345 -12.98 -21.81 4.70
N ALA A 346 -13.20 -21.78 6.01
CA ALA A 346 -14.14 -20.85 6.63
C ALA A 346 -13.67 -19.39 6.49
N LEU A 347 -12.37 -19.14 6.70
CA LEU A 347 -11.76 -17.82 6.54
C LEU A 347 -11.88 -17.30 5.10
N VAL A 348 -11.50 -18.10 4.10
CA VAL A 348 -11.55 -17.65 2.70
C VAL A 348 -12.99 -17.42 2.21
N LYS A 349 -13.97 -18.20 2.69
CA LYS A 349 -15.39 -17.96 2.41
C LYS A 349 -15.84 -16.62 2.97
N ALA A 350 -15.41 -16.27 4.18
CA ALA A 350 -15.74 -14.99 4.78
C ALA A 350 -15.17 -13.80 3.97
N MET A 351 -14.00 -13.95 3.35
CA MET A 351 -13.39 -12.90 2.51
C MET A 351 -14.26 -12.51 1.30
N ASN A 352 -15.20 -13.36 0.89
CA ASN A 352 -16.22 -13.07 -0.13
C ASN A 352 -15.65 -12.72 -1.52
N LEU A 353 -14.51 -13.34 -1.88
CA LEU A 353 -13.92 -13.23 -3.21
C LEU A 353 -14.62 -14.15 -4.21
N PRO A 354 -14.70 -13.78 -5.50
CA PRO A 354 -15.44 -14.56 -6.50
C PRO A 354 -14.74 -15.88 -6.91
N LEU A 355 -13.42 -15.96 -6.71
CA LEU A 355 -12.60 -17.09 -7.12
C LEU A 355 -11.67 -17.53 -5.99
N VAL A 356 -11.58 -18.85 -5.77
CA VAL A 356 -10.60 -19.49 -4.91
C VAL A 356 -9.82 -20.54 -5.71
N VAL A 357 -8.51 -20.54 -5.55
CA VAL A 357 -7.59 -21.46 -6.20
C VAL A 357 -6.84 -22.26 -5.13
N HIS A 358 -6.60 -23.55 -5.37
CA HIS A 358 -5.74 -24.38 -4.52
C HIS A 358 -4.85 -25.30 -5.36
N GLY A 359 -3.93 -26.01 -4.70
CA GLY A 359 -3.04 -26.97 -5.35
C GLY A 359 -1.70 -26.39 -5.84
N TRP A 360 -1.28 -25.24 -5.31
CA TRP A 360 -0.04 -24.55 -5.70
C TRP A 360 1.21 -25.45 -5.61
N LEU A 361 1.52 -26.01 -4.43
CA LEU A 361 2.74 -26.84 -4.28
C LEU A 361 2.70 -28.12 -5.12
N ALA A 362 1.52 -28.72 -5.31
CA ALA A 362 1.36 -29.89 -6.18
C ALA A 362 1.62 -29.53 -7.66
N GLY A 363 1.06 -28.41 -8.13
CA GLY A 363 1.32 -27.87 -9.46
C GLY A 363 2.79 -27.50 -9.67
N HIS A 364 3.42 -26.89 -8.65
CA HIS A 364 4.84 -26.55 -8.67
C HIS A 364 5.73 -27.78 -8.76
N GLU A 365 5.50 -28.82 -7.94
CA GLU A 365 6.28 -30.05 -7.99
C GLU A 365 6.14 -30.76 -9.35
N LYS A 366 4.95 -30.67 -9.98
CA LYS A 366 4.75 -31.15 -11.35
C LYS A 366 5.57 -30.36 -12.37
N ALA A 367 5.62 -29.03 -12.26
CA ALA A 367 6.49 -28.19 -13.09
C ALA A 367 7.96 -28.56 -12.94
N LEU A 368 8.44 -28.77 -11.70
CA LEU A 368 9.81 -29.18 -11.44
C LEU A 368 10.14 -30.54 -12.08
N ARG A 369 9.22 -31.51 -12.03
CA ARG A 369 9.42 -32.81 -12.71
C ARG A 369 9.55 -32.66 -14.22
N GLN A 370 8.73 -31.81 -14.84
CA GLN A 370 8.85 -31.54 -16.28
C GLN A 370 10.19 -30.85 -16.61
N LYS A 371 10.61 -29.85 -15.82
CA LYS A 371 11.91 -29.18 -15.98
C LYS A 371 13.10 -30.15 -15.80
N ARG A 372 13.03 -31.07 -14.82
CA ARG A 372 14.03 -32.14 -14.63
C ARG A 372 14.11 -33.05 -15.85
N ALA A 373 12.97 -33.44 -16.41
CA ALA A 373 12.92 -34.26 -17.62
C ALA A 373 13.50 -33.52 -18.85
N ALA A 374 13.38 -32.19 -18.90
CA ALA A 374 13.99 -31.33 -19.90
C ALA A 374 15.49 -31.03 -19.64
N GLY A 375 16.10 -31.64 -18.61
CA GLY A 375 17.53 -31.50 -18.31
C GLY A 375 17.91 -30.23 -17.53
N VAL A 376 16.94 -29.51 -16.97
CA VAL A 376 17.21 -28.33 -16.14
C VAL A 376 17.78 -28.74 -14.78
N ALA A 377 18.95 -28.20 -14.44
CA ALA A 377 19.63 -28.43 -13.16
C ALA A 377 19.26 -27.36 -12.09
N GLY A 378 19.62 -27.61 -10.83
CA GLY A 378 19.46 -26.63 -9.74
C GLY A 378 18.03 -26.45 -9.22
N LEU A 379 17.15 -27.44 -9.44
CA LEU A 379 15.75 -27.39 -9.07
C LEU A 379 15.52 -27.88 -7.63
N SER A 380 14.89 -27.05 -6.80
CA SER A 380 14.51 -27.38 -5.42
C SER A 380 13.00 -27.27 -5.25
N SER A 381 12.39 -28.24 -4.58
CA SER A 381 10.97 -28.17 -4.19
C SER A 381 10.70 -27.05 -3.17
N LEU A 382 11.75 -26.58 -2.47
CA LEU A 382 11.67 -25.41 -1.60
C LEU A 382 11.39 -24.13 -2.40
N HIS A 383 11.66 -24.09 -3.71
CA HIS A 383 11.36 -22.95 -4.58
C HIS A 383 9.86 -22.74 -4.86
N GLY A 384 9.00 -23.56 -4.25
CA GLY A 384 7.55 -23.34 -4.21
C GLY A 384 7.06 -22.71 -2.91
N VAL A 385 7.92 -22.58 -1.89
CA VAL A 385 7.52 -22.19 -0.52
C VAL A 385 7.48 -20.68 -0.38
N GLY A 386 6.27 -20.15 -0.25
CA GLY A 386 6.01 -18.76 0.08
C GLY A 386 5.64 -18.54 1.55
N THR A 387 5.08 -17.37 1.82
CA THR A 387 4.60 -16.94 3.15
C THR A 387 3.50 -17.86 3.70
N THR A 388 2.53 -18.24 2.87
CA THR A 388 1.39 -19.08 3.28
C THR A 388 1.80 -20.53 3.46
N GLU A 389 2.67 -21.08 2.59
CA GLU A 389 3.25 -22.41 2.80
C GLU A 389 4.07 -22.44 4.09
N PHE A 390 4.91 -21.43 4.34
CA PHE A 390 5.66 -21.32 5.61
C PHE A 390 4.72 -21.25 6.81
N MET A 391 3.64 -20.46 6.75
CA MET A 391 2.64 -20.37 7.82
C MET A 391 2.02 -21.73 8.14
N ARG A 392 1.70 -22.52 7.11
CA ARG A 392 1.15 -23.88 7.30
C ARG A 392 2.18 -24.83 7.89
N PHE A 393 3.44 -24.80 7.44
CA PHE A 393 4.53 -25.59 8.02
C PHE A 393 4.82 -25.22 9.49
N ALA A 394 4.63 -23.95 9.84
CA ALA A 394 4.77 -23.45 11.21
C ALA A 394 3.63 -23.90 12.15
N GLY A 395 2.58 -24.54 11.61
CA GLY A 395 1.43 -25.03 12.37
C GLY A 395 0.22 -24.08 12.38
N GLY A 396 0.26 -22.99 11.61
CA GLY A 396 -0.88 -22.10 11.41
C GLY A 396 -1.64 -22.41 10.11
N TYR A 397 -2.43 -21.44 9.66
CA TYR A 397 -3.06 -21.44 8.34
C TYR A 397 -3.08 -20.05 7.74
N GLY A 398 -3.27 -19.93 6.43
CA GLY A 398 -3.23 -18.62 5.81
C GLY A 398 -3.77 -18.56 4.39
N VAL A 399 -4.28 -17.39 4.04
CA VAL A 399 -4.84 -17.12 2.72
C VAL A 399 -3.98 -16.07 2.03
N THR A 400 -3.57 -16.37 0.80
CA THR A 400 -3.02 -15.35 -0.09
C THR A 400 -4.20 -14.70 -0.81
N VAL A 401 -4.35 -13.39 -0.65
CA VAL A 401 -5.38 -12.61 -1.33
C VAL A 401 -4.74 -11.86 -2.48
N GLU A 402 -5.19 -12.14 -3.69
CA GLU A 402 -4.79 -11.48 -4.92
C GLU A 402 -5.81 -10.38 -5.21
N CYS A 403 -5.54 -9.18 -4.70
CA CYS A 403 -6.51 -8.09 -4.56
C CYS A 403 -7.03 -7.54 -5.90
N GLY A 404 -6.41 -7.89 -7.02
CA GLY A 404 -6.70 -7.36 -8.35
C GLY A 404 -5.43 -7.06 -9.13
N GLN A 405 -5.56 -6.38 -10.26
CA GLN A 405 -4.41 -5.94 -11.06
C GLN A 405 -3.58 -4.91 -10.26
N HIS A 406 -2.24 -4.92 -10.38
CA HIS A 406 -1.33 -4.08 -9.59
C HIS A 406 -1.71 -2.59 -9.46
N LEU A 407 -2.25 -2.00 -10.52
CA LEU A 407 -2.61 -0.58 -10.61
C LEU A 407 -4.13 -0.35 -10.59
N ALA A 408 -4.93 -1.40 -10.37
CA ALA A 408 -6.37 -1.28 -10.29
C ALA A 408 -6.74 -0.42 -9.07
N PRO A 409 -7.53 0.66 -9.24
CA PRO A 409 -7.81 1.62 -8.18
C PRO A 409 -8.64 1.03 -7.02
N ASP A 410 -9.37 -0.05 -7.29
CA ASP A 410 -10.20 -0.79 -6.35
C ASP A 410 -9.46 -1.89 -5.58
N ALA A 411 -8.29 -2.34 -6.06
CA ALA A 411 -7.52 -3.41 -5.41
C ALA A 411 -7.20 -3.14 -3.92
N PRO A 412 -6.82 -1.91 -3.50
CA PRO A 412 -6.67 -1.62 -2.07
C PRO A 412 -7.95 -1.83 -1.25
N GLN A 413 -9.11 -1.54 -1.82
CA GLN A 413 -10.40 -1.72 -1.14
C GLN A 413 -10.73 -3.21 -1.01
N VAL A 414 -10.46 -4.02 -2.03
CA VAL A 414 -10.60 -5.49 -1.96
C VAL A 414 -9.75 -6.07 -0.82
N GLY A 415 -8.48 -5.67 -0.72
CA GLY A 415 -7.61 -6.10 0.37
C GLY A 415 -8.13 -5.69 1.74
N TYR A 416 -8.61 -4.45 1.88
CA TYR A 416 -9.24 -3.96 3.10
C TYR A 416 -10.47 -4.79 3.51
N ASP A 417 -11.38 -5.05 2.56
CA ASP A 417 -12.61 -5.81 2.80
C ASP A 417 -12.29 -7.25 3.20
N CYS A 418 -11.32 -7.89 2.55
CA CYS A 418 -10.88 -9.25 2.91
C CYS A 418 -10.36 -9.32 4.36
N VAL A 419 -9.58 -8.31 4.78
CA VAL A 419 -9.08 -8.26 6.15
C VAL A 419 -10.22 -8.06 7.14
N ILE A 420 -11.08 -7.05 6.94
CA ILE A 420 -12.21 -6.80 7.85
C ILE A 420 -13.14 -8.01 7.93
N ASN A 421 -13.51 -8.59 6.78
CA ASN A 421 -14.38 -9.76 6.76
C ASN A 421 -13.75 -10.96 7.48
N GLY A 422 -12.44 -11.16 7.31
CA GLY A 422 -11.69 -12.17 8.06
C GLY A 422 -11.69 -11.92 9.56
N LEU A 423 -11.47 -10.67 9.99
CA LEU A 423 -11.50 -10.29 11.40
C LEU A 423 -12.91 -10.43 12.02
N VAL A 424 -13.96 -10.12 11.27
CA VAL A 424 -15.35 -10.33 11.68
C VAL A 424 -15.64 -11.82 11.85
N HIS A 425 -15.22 -12.65 10.88
CA HIS A 425 -15.37 -14.10 10.95
C HIS A 425 -14.67 -14.71 12.16
N LEU A 426 -13.47 -14.19 12.50
CA LEU A 426 -12.70 -14.61 13.67
C LEU A 426 -13.19 -13.98 14.98
N GLU A 427 -14.28 -13.20 14.93
CA GLU A 427 -14.88 -12.49 16.07
C GLU A 427 -13.90 -11.53 16.76
N MET A 428 -12.92 -11.01 16.02
CA MET A 428 -11.89 -10.10 16.53
C MET A 428 -12.34 -8.64 16.52
N VAL A 429 -13.31 -8.29 15.67
CA VAL A 429 -13.92 -6.94 15.60
C VAL A 429 -15.43 -7.06 15.55
N ALA A 430 -16.14 -6.02 16.00
CA ALA A 430 -17.59 -5.98 15.99
C ALA A 430 -18.11 -5.33 14.69
N ALA A 431 -18.64 -6.14 13.77
CA ALA A 431 -19.38 -5.66 12.61
C ALA A 431 -20.43 -6.71 12.17
N PRO A 432 -21.44 -6.32 11.36
CA PRO A 432 -22.34 -7.28 10.75
C PRO A 432 -21.57 -8.29 9.90
N VAL A 433 -21.94 -9.58 10.01
CA VAL A 433 -21.40 -10.62 9.13
C VAL A 433 -21.92 -10.36 7.71
N PRO A 434 -21.03 -10.23 6.70
CA PRO A 434 -21.45 -10.01 5.33
C PRO A 434 -22.20 -11.23 4.77
N GLU A 435 -23.09 -10.99 3.81
CA GLU A 435 -23.70 -12.08 3.04
C GLU A 435 -22.61 -12.77 2.20
N ILE A 436 -22.37 -14.06 2.51
CA ILE A 436 -21.34 -14.86 1.86
C ILE A 436 -21.85 -15.39 0.52
N ARG A 437 -21.12 -15.10 -0.55
CA ARG A 437 -21.33 -15.70 -1.87
C ARG A 437 -20.36 -16.86 -2.04
N LEU A 438 -20.86 -17.98 -2.58
CA LEU A 438 -20.00 -19.13 -2.86
C LEU A 438 -19.05 -18.80 -4.01
N PRO A 439 -17.72 -18.93 -3.82
CA PRO A 439 -16.76 -18.70 -4.88
C PRO A 439 -16.77 -19.84 -5.90
N ARG A 440 -16.33 -19.54 -7.11
CA ARG A 440 -15.82 -20.58 -8.01
C ARG A 440 -14.55 -21.14 -7.39
N VAL A 441 -14.36 -22.46 -7.46
CA VAL A 441 -13.17 -23.11 -6.91
C VAL A 441 -12.42 -23.85 -8.00
N LEU A 442 -11.14 -23.53 -8.14
CA LEU A 442 -10.24 -24.13 -9.11
C LEU A 442 -9.09 -24.88 -8.42
N GLU A 443 -8.75 -26.06 -8.94
CA GLU A 443 -7.56 -26.82 -8.56
C GLU A 443 -6.52 -26.69 -9.65
N ILE A 444 -5.29 -26.31 -9.29
CA ILE A 444 -4.14 -26.34 -10.21
C ILE A 444 -3.77 -27.80 -10.47
N THR A 445 -3.98 -28.26 -11.70
CA THR A 445 -3.80 -29.67 -12.07
C THR A 445 -2.66 -29.90 -13.06
N ASP A 446 -2.39 -28.93 -13.95
CA ASP A 446 -1.34 -29.02 -14.94
C ASP A 446 -0.59 -27.69 -15.13
N VAL A 447 0.54 -27.79 -15.82
CA VAL A 447 1.41 -26.68 -16.18
C VAL A 447 1.88 -26.89 -17.60
N ILE A 448 1.90 -25.81 -18.38
CA ILE A 448 2.45 -25.78 -19.72
C ILE A 448 3.76 -25.00 -19.65
N LEU A 449 4.87 -25.67 -19.92
CA LEU A 449 6.17 -25.02 -20.07
C LEU A 449 6.38 -24.57 -21.52
N ALA A 450 7.15 -23.49 -21.68
CA ALA A 450 7.73 -23.16 -22.99
C ALA A 450 8.87 -24.13 -23.31
N ASP A 451 8.79 -24.77 -24.47
CA ASP A 451 9.83 -25.63 -25.01
C ASP A 451 10.86 -24.79 -25.83
N HIS A 452 10.47 -23.56 -26.19
CA HIS A 452 11.30 -22.58 -26.89
C HIS A 452 10.90 -21.14 -26.49
N ASP A 453 11.82 -20.19 -26.60
CA ASP A 453 11.59 -18.76 -26.28
C ASP A 453 10.50 -18.10 -27.16
N ASP A 454 10.22 -18.68 -28.33
CA ASP A 454 9.20 -18.21 -29.28
C ASP A 454 7.83 -18.87 -29.08
N ASP A 455 7.72 -19.80 -28.12
CA ASP A 455 6.43 -20.35 -27.73
C ASP A 455 5.55 -19.24 -27.14
N ARG A 456 4.28 -19.23 -27.52
CA ARG A 456 3.36 -18.16 -27.14
C ARG A 456 1.94 -18.64 -26.94
N LEU A 457 1.24 -18.02 -26.00
CA LEU A 457 -0.20 -18.15 -25.90
C LEU A 457 -0.90 -17.38 -27.03
N VAL A 458 -2.10 -17.81 -27.42
CA VAL A 458 -2.85 -17.16 -28.52
C VAL A 458 -3.20 -15.71 -28.21
N ARG A 459 -3.34 -15.39 -26.91
CA ARG A 459 -3.52 -14.06 -26.36
C ARG A 459 -3.14 -14.05 -24.88
N GLN A 460 -3.23 -12.88 -24.26
CA GLN A 460 -3.20 -12.79 -22.81
C GLN A 460 -4.51 -13.35 -22.25
N PHE A 461 -4.43 -14.41 -21.45
CA PHE A 461 -5.58 -14.96 -20.74
C PHE A 461 -5.77 -14.24 -19.41
N GLY A 462 -7.02 -14.02 -19.03
CA GLY A 462 -7.37 -13.54 -17.70
C GLY A 462 -7.21 -14.64 -16.65
N THR A 463 -6.97 -14.26 -15.40
CA THR A 463 -6.92 -15.25 -14.32
C THR A 463 -8.27 -15.93 -14.13
N GLY A 464 -8.28 -17.26 -14.17
CA GLY A 464 -9.50 -18.06 -14.01
C GLY A 464 -10.36 -18.10 -15.26
N GLU A 465 -9.84 -17.66 -16.40
CA GLU A 465 -10.54 -17.68 -17.68
C GLU A 465 -10.80 -19.11 -18.15
N ALA A 466 -12.04 -19.41 -18.53
CA ALA A 466 -12.46 -20.74 -18.93
C ALA A 466 -11.90 -21.15 -20.30
N ILE A 467 -11.57 -22.43 -20.42
CA ILE A 467 -11.14 -23.09 -21.66
C ILE A 467 -11.89 -24.42 -21.82
N SER A 468 -12.13 -24.81 -23.07
CA SER A 468 -12.76 -26.08 -23.42
C SER A 468 -11.71 -27.07 -23.93
N GLU A 469 -11.94 -28.37 -23.74
CA GLU A 469 -11.13 -29.41 -24.34
C GLU A 469 -11.03 -29.20 -25.87
N GLY A 470 -9.82 -29.23 -26.40
CA GLY A 470 -9.58 -29.03 -27.83
C GLY A 470 -9.34 -27.57 -28.24
N ASP A 471 -9.54 -26.59 -27.35
CA ASP A 471 -9.23 -25.19 -27.64
C ASP A 471 -7.73 -25.00 -27.90
N VAL A 472 -7.38 -24.23 -28.93
CA VAL A 472 -5.99 -23.84 -29.18
C VAL A 472 -5.66 -22.67 -28.25
N ILE A 473 -4.86 -22.95 -27.22
CA ILE A 473 -4.48 -21.97 -26.20
C ILE A 473 -3.11 -21.33 -26.49
N GLY A 474 -2.30 -21.92 -27.37
CA GLY A 474 -1.04 -21.34 -27.80
C GLY A 474 -0.44 -22.01 -29.03
N TYR A 475 0.75 -21.54 -29.40
CA TYR A 475 1.55 -22.06 -30.49
C TYR A 475 2.98 -22.27 -30.03
N ARG A 476 3.55 -23.40 -30.45
CA ARG A 476 4.98 -23.71 -30.36
C ARG A 476 5.75 -22.95 -31.43
N ALA A 477 7.06 -22.79 -31.24
CA ALA A 477 7.96 -22.13 -32.18
C ALA A 477 7.94 -22.76 -33.60
N ASP A 478 7.73 -24.06 -33.70
CA ASP A 478 7.63 -24.80 -34.97
C ASP A 478 6.25 -24.70 -35.65
N GLY A 479 5.32 -23.93 -35.07
CA GLY A 479 3.94 -23.79 -35.53
C GLY A 479 2.99 -24.86 -34.99
N GLY A 480 3.48 -25.80 -34.17
CA GLY A 480 2.66 -26.77 -33.46
C GLY A 480 1.63 -26.08 -32.54
N LYS A 481 0.45 -26.69 -32.39
CA LYS A 481 -0.62 -26.15 -31.54
C LYS A 481 -0.44 -26.62 -30.10
N ILE A 482 -0.56 -25.70 -29.15
CA ILE A 482 -0.76 -26.01 -27.73
C ILE A 482 -2.28 -26.05 -27.52
N VAL A 483 -2.80 -27.22 -27.16
CA VAL A 483 -4.24 -27.48 -27.07
C VAL A 483 -4.63 -27.76 -25.62
N ALA A 484 -5.77 -27.20 -25.19
CA ALA A 484 -6.37 -27.48 -23.90
C ALA A 484 -6.72 -28.99 -23.78
N PRO A 485 -6.13 -29.73 -22.83
CA PRO A 485 -6.31 -31.17 -22.71
C PRO A 485 -7.64 -31.57 -22.04
N TYR A 486 -8.37 -30.62 -21.47
CA TYR A 486 -9.66 -30.83 -20.81
C TYR A 486 -10.38 -29.48 -20.63
N ASP A 487 -11.69 -29.54 -20.36
CA ASP A 487 -12.48 -28.39 -19.89
C ASP A 487 -11.95 -27.91 -18.53
N GLY A 488 -11.73 -26.60 -18.41
CA GLY A 488 -11.12 -26.04 -17.22
C GLY A 488 -10.92 -24.54 -17.29
N ALA A 489 -9.84 -24.07 -16.68
CA ALA A 489 -9.46 -22.67 -16.69
C ALA A 489 -7.94 -22.47 -16.73
N VAL A 490 -7.51 -21.28 -17.13
CA VAL A 490 -6.10 -20.87 -17.15
C VAL A 490 -5.82 -19.88 -16.03
N ILE A 491 -4.69 -20.03 -15.33
CA ILE A 491 -4.18 -19.05 -14.37
C ILE A 491 -2.69 -18.78 -14.60
N PHE A 492 -2.20 -17.66 -14.07
CA PHE A 492 -0.79 -17.24 -14.16
C PHE A 492 -0.23 -17.30 -15.59
N ALA A 493 -1.02 -16.83 -16.56
CA ALA A 493 -0.69 -16.87 -17.97
C ALA A 493 0.27 -15.73 -18.36
N GLY A 494 1.41 -16.07 -18.98
CA GLY A 494 2.25 -15.13 -19.70
C GLY A 494 2.06 -15.32 -21.21
N LYS A 495 1.87 -14.22 -21.96
CA LYS A 495 1.77 -14.30 -23.43
C LYS A 495 2.99 -14.98 -24.06
N THR A 496 4.17 -14.69 -23.53
CA THR A 496 5.45 -15.34 -23.86
C THR A 496 6.27 -15.52 -22.59
N THR A 497 7.22 -16.45 -22.61
CA THR A 497 8.12 -16.73 -21.48
C THR A 497 9.41 -17.35 -22.01
N ARG A 498 10.44 -17.49 -21.17
CA ARG A 498 11.69 -18.15 -21.59
C ARG A 498 11.50 -19.66 -21.69
N VAL A 499 12.36 -20.33 -22.43
CA VAL A 499 12.41 -21.78 -22.46
C VAL A 499 12.54 -22.35 -21.04
N ASN A 500 11.81 -23.43 -20.78
CA ASN A 500 11.68 -24.10 -19.49
C ASN A 500 11.04 -23.26 -18.36
N THR A 501 10.39 -22.14 -18.68
CA THR A 501 9.51 -21.44 -17.73
C THR A 501 8.05 -21.61 -18.10
N GLU A 502 7.19 -21.42 -17.10
CA GLU A 502 5.76 -21.64 -17.18
C GLU A 502 5.12 -20.61 -18.11
N LEU A 503 4.45 -21.08 -19.17
CA LEU A 503 3.56 -20.26 -19.99
C LEU A 503 2.26 -20.00 -19.25
N CYS A 504 1.68 -21.05 -18.67
CA CYS A 504 0.48 -20.97 -17.84
C CYS A 504 0.30 -22.23 -17.00
N TYR A 505 -0.59 -22.13 -16.02
CA TYR A 505 -1.13 -23.27 -15.29
C TYR A 505 -2.57 -23.53 -15.73
N LEU A 506 -2.93 -24.81 -15.81
CA LEU A 506 -4.28 -25.25 -16.14
C LEU A 506 -4.96 -25.79 -14.89
N CYS A 507 -6.23 -25.47 -14.76
CA CYS A 507 -7.02 -25.79 -13.59
C CYS A 507 -8.31 -26.53 -13.94
N LYS A 508 -8.76 -27.39 -13.02
CA LYS A 508 -10.10 -28.01 -13.04
C LYS A 508 -10.99 -27.39 -11.99
N ASN A 509 -12.31 -27.49 -12.20
CA ASN A 509 -13.27 -27.17 -11.14
C ASN A 509 -13.08 -28.10 -9.94
N SER A 510 -13.19 -27.55 -8.73
CA SER A 510 -13.02 -28.25 -7.46
C SER A 510 -14.25 -28.11 -6.57
N SER A 511 -14.49 -29.10 -5.72
CA SER A 511 -15.53 -29.08 -4.68
C SER A 511 -14.98 -28.85 -3.27
N GLN A 512 -13.72 -28.38 -3.14
CA GLN A 512 -13.06 -28.23 -1.83
C GLN A 512 -13.81 -27.31 -0.85
N LEU A 513 -14.64 -26.38 -1.34
CA LEU A 513 -15.41 -25.45 -0.52
C LEU A 513 -16.93 -25.75 -0.48
N GLY A 514 -17.39 -26.86 -1.06
CA GLY A 514 -18.82 -27.22 -1.15
C GLY A 514 -19.22 -27.41 -2.59
#